data_AF-A0A972IGV1-F1
#
_entry.id   AF-A0A972IGV1-F1
#
_cell.length_a   1.000
_cell.length_b   1.000
_cell.length_c   1.000
_cell.angle_alpha   90.00
_cell.angle_beta   90.00
_cell.angle_gamma   90.00
#
_symmetry.space_group_name_H-M   'P 1'
#
loop_
_entity.id
_entity.type
_entity.pdbx_description
1 polymer ?
#
loop_
_entity_poly.entity_id
_entity_poly.type
_entity_poly.pdbx_seq_one_letter_code
_entity_poly.pdbx_strand_id
1 'polypeptide(L)'
;MKTEQSAVQTLDQRRAAHAWEAIQRVKVNPEKPDREEYAGEAKKLPIRIMTSGLGQALAFLLAKARDKKKTLGQLHEDLTDWALRQRGLKGVANDSLIRSVIEGDSIFLRQVTDEVLAYLQWLNRFAEAEGLKSDQAE
;
A
#
# COMPACT_ATOMS: atom_id res chain seq x y z
N MET A 1 3.53 32.96 -28.22
CA MET A 1 4.23 32.02 -27.32
C MET A 1 3.14 31.33 -26.49
N LYS A 2 2.77 30.08 -26.83
CA LYS A 2 1.82 29.31 -26.03
C LYS A 2 2.63 28.62 -24.95
N THR A 3 2.52 29.06 -23.71
CA THR A 3 3.11 28.37 -22.58
C THR A 3 2.28 27.11 -22.35
N GLU A 4 2.78 25.96 -22.77
CA GLU A 4 2.23 24.67 -22.35
C GLU A 4 2.46 24.52 -20.85
N GLN A 5 1.47 24.94 -20.05
CA GLN A 5 1.38 24.51 -18.66
C GLN A 5 1.13 23.00 -18.69
N SER A 6 2.16 22.19 -18.42
CA SER A 6 1.92 20.78 -18.11
C SER A 6 1.05 20.75 -16.85
N ALA A 7 -0.15 20.16 -16.97
CA ALA A 7 -1.04 20.03 -15.85
C ALA A 7 -0.40 19.05 -14.85
N VAL A 8 0.06 19.57 -13.70
CA VAL A 8 0.62 18.75 -12.62
C VAL A 8 -0.47 17.80 -12.14
N GLN A 9 -0.18 16.50 -12.11
CA GLN A 9 -1.11 15.49 -11.61
C GLN A 9 -1.49 15.79 -10.16
N THR A 10 -2.78 15.63 -9.83
CA THR A 10 -3.24 15.72 -8.45
C THR A 10 -2.63 14.58 -7.62
N LEU A 11 -2.59 14.75 -6.30
CA LEU A 11 -2.11 13.68 -5.42
C LEU A 11 -2.92 12.39 -5.58
N ASP A 12 -4.23 12.52 -5.82
CA ASP A 12 -5.11 11.38 -5.99
C ASP A 12 -4.86 10.65 -7.33
N GLN A 13 -4.59 11.39 -8.41
CA GLN A 13 -4.13 10.80 -9.68
C GLN A 13 -2.82 10.03 -9.51
N ARG A 14 -1.89 10.56 -8.70
CA ARG A 14 -0.62 9.89 -8.40
C ARG A 14 -0.81 8.61 -7.59
N ARG A 15 -1.70 8.62 -6.58
CA ARG A 15 -2.09 7.42 -5.83
C ARG A 15 -2.64 6.36 -6.76
N ALA A 16 -3.58 6.77 -7.61
CA ALA A 16 -4.23 5.88 -8.55
C ALA A 16 -3.22 5.25 -9.52
N ALA A 17 -2.31 6.07 -10.09
CA ALA A 17 -1.28 5.59 -11.01
C ALA A 17 -0.35 4.55 -10.36
N HIS A 18 0.18 4.85 -9.17
CA HIS A 18 1.06 3.92 -8.46
C HIS A 18 0.33 2.64 -8.02
N ALA A 19 -0.90 2.76 -7.51
CA ALA A 19 -1.73 1.62 -7.12
C ALA A 19 -2.06 0.72 -8.32
N TRP A 20 -2.35 1.32 -9.48
CA TRP A 20 -2.57 0.59 -10.73
C TRP A 20 -1.36 -0.25 -11.10
N GLU A 21 -0.16 0.35 -11.11
CA GLU A 21 1.08 -0.37 -11.40
C GLU A 21 1.36 -1.50 -10.41
N ALA A 22 1.13 -1.27 -9.11
CA ALA A 22 1.25 -2.31 -8.09
C ALA A 22 0.33 -3.50 -8.36
N ILE A 23 -0.93 -3.23 -8.70
CA ILE A 23 -1.90 -4.29 -9.05
C ILE A 23 -1.50 -5.03 -10.33
N GLN A 24 -1.01 -4.33 -11.37
CA GLN A 24 -0.53 -4.99 -12.58
C GLN A 24 0.68 -5.90 -12.30
N ARG A 25 1.61 -5.48 -11.41
CA ARG A 25 2.73 -6.35 -10.98
C ARG A 25 2.24 -7.60 -10.25
N VAL A 26 1.23 -7.49 -9.40
CA VAL A 26 0.66 -8.64 -8.70
C VAL A 26 -0.10 -9.55 -9.67
N LYS A 27 -0.85 -8.99 -10.63
CA LYS A 27 -1.70 -9.73 -11.58
C LYS A 27 -0.91 -10.76 -12.41
N VAL A 28 0.32 -10.44 -12.78
CA VAL A 28 1.20 -11.33 -13.57
C VAL A 28 1.80 -12.49 -12.77
N ASN A 29 1.61 -12.53 -11.44
CA ASN A 29 2.01 -13.69 -10.65
C ASN A 29 1.21 -14.93 -11.08
N PRO A 30 1.87 -16.05 -11.45
CA PRO A 30 1.17 -17.27 -11.89
C PRO A 30 0.29 -17.87 -10.78
N GLU A 31 0.68 -17.71 -9.52
CA GLU A 31 -0.02 -18.30 -8.38
C GLU A 31 -1.29 -17.49 -8.07
N LYS A 32 -2.46 -18.05 -8.39
CA LYS A 32 -3.77 -17.45 -8.04
C LYS A 32 -3.92 -17.19 -6.53
N PRO A 33 -3.57 -18.13 -5.63
CA PRO A 33 -3.72 -17.90 -4.19
C PRO A 33 -2.89 -16.73 -3.68
N ASP A 34 -1.71 -16.50 -4.25
CA ASP A 34 -0.82 -15.40 -3.87
C ASP A 34 -1.40 -14.03 -4.24
N ARG A 35 -2.09 -13.94 -5.38
CA ARG A 35 -2.79 -12.73 -5.84
C ARG A 35 -4.01 -12.43 -4.96
N GLU A 36 -4.79 -13.46 -4.67
CA GLU A 36 -5.95 -13.37 -3.77
C GLU A 36 -5.55 -13.00 -2.35
N GLU A 37 -4.42 -13.50 -1.86
CA GLU A 37 -3.89 -13.14 -0.55
C GLU A 37 -3.48 -11.66 -0.51
N TYR A 38 -2.77 -11.15 -1.52
CA TYR A 38 -2.43 -9.73 -1.61
C TYR A 38 -3.69 -8.86 -1.53
N ALA A 39 -4.67 -9.14 -2.38
CA ALA A 39 -5.93 -8.39 -2.44
C ALA A 39 -6.72 -8.53 -1.13
N GLY A 40 -6.74 -9.72 -0.55
CA GLY A 40 -7.42 -10.02 0.71
C GLY A 40 -6.82 -9.27 1.90
N GLU A 41 -5.49 -9.19 1.99
CA GLU A 41 -4.84 -8.42 3.06
C GLU A 41 -4.91 -6.92 2.81
N ALA A 42 -4.76 -6.43 1.57
CA ALA A 42 -5.00 -5.02 1.23
C ALA A 42 -6.42 -4.56 1.64
N LYS A 43 -7.43 -5.43 1.50
CA LYS A 43 -8.82 -5.17 1.91
C LYS A 43 -8.96 -5.07 3.44
N LYS A 44 -8.21 -5.88 4.20
CA LYS A 44 -8.28 -5.95 5.67
C LYS A 44 -7.39 -4.93 6.38
N LEU A 45 -6.36 -4.40 5.72
CA LEU A 45 -5.42 -3.46 6.32
C LEU A 45 -6.09 -2.16 6.82
N PRO A 46 -7.02 -1.50 6.10
CA PRO A 46 -7.64 -0.27 6.58
C PRO A 46 -8.30 -0.43 7.95
N ILE A 47 -9.11 -1.49 8.14
CA ILE A 47 -9.77 -1.74 9.42
C ILE A 47 -8.77 -2.13 10.51
N ARG A 48 -7.68 -2.84 10.17
CA ARG A 48 -6.61 -3.15 11.12
C ARG A 48 -5.87 -1.89 11.57
N ILE A 49 -5.57 -0.98 10.65
CA ILE A 49 -4.93 0.31 10.95
C ILE A 49 -5.83 1.14 11.85
N MET A 50 -7.13 1.22 11.56
CA MET A 50 -8.08 1.99 12.39
C MET A 50 -8.26 1.41 13.80
N THR A 51 -8.13 0.09 13.98
CA THR A 51 -8.38 -0.57 15.28
C THR A 51 -7.14 -0.71 16.14
N SER A 52 -5.96 -0.99 15.56
CA SER A 52 -4.72 -1.25 16.31
C SER A 52 -3.58 -0.29 15.98
N GLY A 53 -3.77 0.62 15.04
CA GLY A 53 -2.75 1.56 14.57
C GLY A 53 -1.85 0.98 13.48
N LEU A 54 -1.19 1.87 12.74
CA LEU A 54 -0.37 1.52 11.58
C LEU A 54 0.79 0.58 11.93
N GLY A 55 1.51 0.84 13.02
CA GLY A 55 2.66 0.02 13.43
C GLY A 55 2.29 -1.45 13.68
N GLN A 56 1.21 -1.69 14.44
CA GLN A 56 0.71 -3.04 14.70
C GLN A 56 0.18 -3.72 13.42
N ALA A 57 -0.49 -2.97 12.54
CA ALA A 57 -0.98 -3.49 11.27
C ALA A 57 0.17 -3.95 10.35
N LEU A 58 1.24 -3.14 10.25
CA LEU A 58 2.43 -3.47 9.47
C LEU A 58 3.22 -4.64 10.08
N ALA A 59 3.34 -4.68 11.42
CA ALA A 59 3.99 -5.80 12.11
C ALA A 59 3.25 -7.13 11.87
N PHE A 60 1.91 -7.11 11.92
CA PHE A 60 1.08 -8.26 11.57
C PHE A 60 1.30 -8.70 10.12
N LEU A 61 1.29 -7.76 9.17
CA LEU A 61 1.52 -8.04 7.75
C LEU A 61 2.89 -8.71 7.52
N LEU A 62 3.94 -8.17 8.13
CA LEU A 62 5.30 -8.71 8.02
C LEU A 62 5.44 -10.08 8.69
N ALA A 63 4.79 -10.31 9.83
CA ALA A 63 4.76 -11.62 10.47
C ALA A 63 4.12 -12.66 9.54
N LYS A 64 2.98 -12.32 8.92
CA LYS A 64 2.28 -13.19 7.96
C LYS A 64 3.09 -13.45 6.68
N ALA A 65 3.92 -12.48 6.26
CA ALA A 65 4.80 -12.63 5.10
C ALA A 65 5.95 -13.63 5.31
N ARG A 66 6.40 -13.85 6.56
CA ARG A 66 7.49 -14.79 6.88
C ARG A 66 7.13 -16.25 6.58
N ASP A 67 5.85 -16.60 6.55
CA ASP A 67 5.35 -17.95 6.28
C ASP A 67 5.35 -18.31 4.77
N LYS A 68 6.35 -17.86 4.02
CA LYS A 68 6.58 -18.08 2.57
C LYS A 68 5.58 -17.43 1.61
N LYS A 69 4.80 -16.43 2.03
CA LYS A 69 3.91 -15.68 1.12
C LYS A 69 4.62 -14.45 0.55
N LYS A 70 5.34 -14.62 -0.57
CA LYS A 70 6.13 -13.56 -1.21
C LYS A 70 5.30 -12.30 -1.53
N THR A 71 4.02 -12.46 -1.87
CA THR A 71 3.14 -11.33 -2.20
C THR A 71 2.78 -10.44 -1.01
N LEU A 72 2.85 -10.93 0.23
CA LEU A 72 2.64 -10.06 1.40
C LEU A 72 3.86 -9.19 1.71
N GLY A 73 5.06 -9.68 1.39
CA GLY A 73 6.25 -8.84 1.33
C GLY A 73 6.08 -7.73 0.31
N GLN A 74 5.62 -8.07 -0.89
CA GLN A 74 5.32 -7.10 -1.95
C GLN A 74 4.30 -6.04 -1.51
N LEU A 75 3.24 -6.42 -0.79
CA LEU A 75 2.27 -5.43 -0.28
C LEU A 75 2.93 -4.43 0.68
N HIS A 76 3.77 -4.89 1.62
CA HIS A 76 4.52 -3.98 2.48
C HIS A 76 5.49 -3.09 1.68
N GLU A 77 6.15 -3.64 0.66
CA GLU A 77 7.04 -2.89 -0.22
C GLU A 77 6.29 -1.83 -1.02
N ASP A 78 5.12 -2.13 -1.58
CA ASP A 78 4.30 -1.16 -2.32
C ASP A 78 3.82 -0.02 -1.40
N LEU A 79 3.46 -0.32 -0.16
CA LEU A 79 3.13 0.70 0.86
C LEU A 79 4.34 1.57 1.19
N THR A 80 5.52 0.96 1.31
CA THR A 80 6.76 1.66 1.63
C THR A 80 7.20 2.56 0.46
N ASP A 81 7.18 2.04 -0.77
CA ASP A 81 7.54 2.79 -1.97
C ASP A 81 6.60 3.99 -2.15
N TRP A 82 5.28 3.77 -2.05
CA TRP A 82 4.31 4.85 -2.12
C TRP A 82 4.56 5.92 -1.05
N ALA A 83 4.55 5.54 0.23
CA ALA A 83 4.58 6.49 1.32
C ALA A 83 5.89 7.28 1.41
N LEU A 84 7.03 6.59 1.29
CA LEU A 84 8.33 7.20 1.55
C LEU A 84 8.97 7.79 0.28
N ARG A 85 8.84 7.10 -0.87
CA ARG A 85 9.56 7.48 -2.09
C ARG A 85 8.70 8.30 -3.03
N GLN A 86 7.52 7.81 -3.39
CA GLN A 86 6.65 8.51 -4.34
C GLN A 86 6.00 9.72 -3.69
N ARG A 87 5.33 9.53 -2.56
CA ARG A 87 4.70 10.61 -1.81
C ARG A 87 5.73 11.56 -1.19
N GLY A 88 6.89 11.04 -0.82
CA GLY A 88 7.99 11.80 -0.23
C GLY A 88 7.80 12.13 1.25
N LEU A 89 7.08 11.29 2.01
CA LEU A 89 7.03 11.46 3.46
C LEU A 89 8.40 11.06 4.05
N LYS A 90 9.09 12.02 4.66
CA LYS A 90 10.44 11.84 5.19
C LYS A 90 10.41 11.02 6.48
N GLY A 91 10.54 9.70 6.34
CA GLY A 91 10.77 8.79 7.44
C GLY A 91 12.24 8.73 7.86
N VAL A 92 12.52 8.15 9.02
CA VAL A 92 13.89 7.92 9.50
C VAL A 92 14.60 6.83 8.67
N ALA A 93 13.84 5.85 8.16
CA ALA A 93 14.32 4.75 7.32
C ALA A 93 13.57 4.71 5.98
N ASN A 94 14.19 5.27 4.92
CA ASN A 94 13.57 5.44 3.60
C ASN A 94 13.20 4.14 2.86
N ASP A 95 13.69 3.00 3.33
CA ASP A 95 13.48 1.67 2.74
C ASP A 95 12.53 0.79 3.56
N SER A 96 12.07 1.26 4.73
CA SER A 96 11.27 0.48 5.64
C SER A 96 10.23 1.33 6.35
N LEU A 97 8.98 1.22 5.90
CA LEU A 97 7.87 1.94 6.51
C LEU A 97 7.69 1.58 7.99
N ILE A 98 7.80 0.29 8.36
CA ILE A 98 7.71 -0.12 9.76
C ILE A 98 8.79 0.51 10.64
N ARG A 99 10.06 0.59 10.18
CA ARG A 99 11.13 1.25 10.95
C ARG A 99 10.87 2.73 11.08
N SER A 100 10.48 3.39 9.99
CA SER A 100 10.12 4.81 10.02
C SER A 100 8.96 5.10 10.97
N VAL A 101 7.99 4.19 11.09
CA VAL A 101 6.88 4.30 12.04
C VAL A 101 7.31 4.11 13.49
N ILE A 102 8.28 3.22 13.76
CA ILE A 102 8.79 2.95 15.11
C ILE A 102 9.70 4.09 15.60
N GLU A 103 10.53 4.62 14.72
CA GLU A 103 11.58 5.60 15.06
C GLU A 103 11.13 7.05 14.83
N GLY A 104 10.07 7.26 14.04
CA GLY A 104 9.53 8.57 13.69
C GLY A 104 8.76 9.22 14.84
N ASP A 105 8.49 10.52 14.67
CA ASP A 105 7.68 11.28 15.62
C ASP A 105 6.17 11.10 15.40
N SER A 106 5.38 11.72 16.27
CA SER A 106 3.91 11.64 16.22
C SER A 106 3.30 12.35 15.01
N ILE A 107 4.01 13.33 14.43
CA ILE A 107 3.56 14.06 13.23
C ILE A 107 3.70 13.15 12.02
N PHE A 108 4.87 12.55 11.86
CA PHE A 108 5.15 11.57 10.80
C PHE A 108 4.16 10.41 10.90
N LEU A 109 3.98 9.83 12.09
CA LEU A 109 3.06 8.71 12.30
C LEU A 109 1.64 9.05 11.82
N ARG A 110 1.13 10.24 12.15
CA ARG A 110 -0.20 10.67 11.71
C ARG A 110 -0.27 10.83 10.19
N GLN A 111 0.67 11.58 9.62
CA GLN A 111 0.72 11.84 8.17
C GLN A 111 0.77 10.55 7.35
N VAL A 112 1.61 9.61 7.77
CA VAL A 112 1.77 8.35 7.04
C VAL A 112 0.59 7.40 7.25
N THR A 113 -0.06 7.45 8.42
CA THR A 113 -1.31 6.71 8.64
C THR A 113 -2.40 7.18 7.69
N ASP A 114 -2.63 8.49 7.60
CA ASP A 114 -3.64 9.07 6.71
C ASP A 114 -3.34 8.75 5.23
N GLU A 115 -2.06 8.86 4.83
CA GLU A 115 -1.64 8.58 3.47
C GLU A 115 -1.77 7.11 3.09
N VAL A 116 -1.37 6.19 3.97
CA VAL A 116 -1.51 4.74 3.75
C VAL A 116 -2.98 4.36 3.64
N LEU A 117 -3.87 4.92 4.48
CA LEU A 117 -5.31 4.69 4.39
C LEU A 117 -5.88 5.17 3.06
N ALA A 118 -5.51 6.38 2.61
CA ALA A 118 -5.96 6.91 1.32
C ALA A 118 -5.45 6.07 0.14
N TYR A 119 -4.20 5.60 0.21
CA TYR A 119 -3.61 4.76 -0.83
C TYR A 119 -4.24 3.35 -0.89
N LEU A 120 -4.54 2.75 0.26
CA LEU A 120 -5.21 1.44 0.33
C LEU A 120 -6.61 1.45 -0.32
N GLN A 121 -7.30 2.59 -0.37
CA GLN A 121 -8.57 2.72 -1.09
C GLN A 121 -8.39 2.43 -2.59
N TRP A 122 -7.31 2.97 -3.20
CA TRP A 122 -6.99 2.76 -4.60
C TRP A 122 -6.53 1.33 -4.88
N LEU A 123 -5.64 0.77 -4.05
CA LEU A 123 -5.24 -0.64 -4.18
C LEU A 123 -6.44 -1.58 -4.14
N ASN A 124 -7.37 -1.36 -3.22
CA ASN A 124 -8.57 -2.18 -3.08
C ASN A 124 -9.49 -2.06 -4.31
N ARG A 125 -9.75 -0.85 -4.80
CA ARG A 125 -10.58 -0.63 -5.99
C ARG A 125 -9.99 -1.28 -7.24
N PHE A 126 -8.69 -1.20 -7.44
CA PHE A 126 -8.05 -1.82 -8.60
C PHE A 126 -7.91 -3.33 -8.47
N ALA A 127 -7.66 -3.86 -7.27
CA ALA A 127 -7.70 -5.31 -7.03
C ALA A 127 -9.09 -5.90 -7.34
N GLU A 128 -10.17 -5.17 -7.02
CA GLU A 128 -11.54 -5.54 -7.41
C GLU A 128 -11.72 -5.51 -8.93
N ALA A 129 -11.36 -4.39 -9.57
CA ALA A 129 -11.53 -4.21 -11.01
C ALA A 129 -10.75 -5.26 -11.83
N GLU A 130 -9.60 -5.68 -11.34
CA GLU A 130 -8.73 -6.69 -11.97
C GLU A 130 -9.08 -8.14 -11.58
N GLY A 131 -10.15 -8.36 -10.82
CA GLY A 131 -10.61 -9.69 -10.45
C GLY A 131 -9.63 -10.47 -9.57
N LEU A 132 -8.85 -9.78 -8.74
CA LEU A 132 -7.85 -10.41 -7.87
C LEU A 132 -8.43 -10.90 -6.54
N LYS A 133 -9.70 -10.66 -6.24
CA LYS A 133 -10.32 -11.13 -4.99
C LYS A 133 -10.78 -12.57 -5.13
N SER A 134 -10.70 -13.32 -4.03
CA SER A 134 -11.39 -14.61 -3.93
C SER A 134 -12.89 -14.39 -3.81
N ASP A 135 -13.68 -15.19 -4.53
CA ASP A 135 -15.16 -15.17 -4.52
C ASP A 135 -15.77 -15.61 -3.17
N GLN A 136 -14.95 -15.90 -2.15
CA GLN A 136 -15.38 -16.49 -0.88
C GLN A 136 -15.45 -15.50 0.29
N ALA A 137 -15.76 -14.23 0.04
CA ALA A 137 -15.86 -13.22 1.09
C ALA A 137 -17.21 -12.49 1.06
N GLU A 138 -18.28 -13.23 1.31
CA GLU A 138 -19.52 -12.76 1.96
C GLU A 138 -19.62 -13.34 3.38
#